data_AF-A0A208XV50-F1
#
_entry.id   AF-A0A208XV50-F1
#
_cell.length_a   1.000
_cell.length_b   1.000
_cell.length_c   1.000
_cell.angle_alpha   90.00
_cell.angle_beta   90.00
_cell.angle_gamma   90.00
#
_symmetry.space_group_name_H-M   'P 1'
#
loop_
_entity.id
_entity.type
_entity.pdbx_description
1 polymer ?
#
loop_
_entity_poly.entity_id
_entity_poly.type
_entity_poly.pdbx_seq_one_letter_code
_entity_poly.pdbx_strand_id
1 'polypeptide(L)' 'MDSRTFTIQQIYQDRRQYRVPFYQRPYVWNRDDQWGRLWEDIRDKAEARLLGDKAVPHL' A
#
# COMPACT_ATOMS: atom_id res chain seq x y z
N MET A 1 5.54 7.52 -19.95
CA MET A 1 5.15 6.64 -18.82
C MET A 1 4.38 7.53 -17.86
N ASP A 2 3.06 7.36 -17.73
CA ASP A 2 2.25 8.15 -16.80
C ASP A 2 2.32 7.56 -15.39
N SER A 3 2.94 8.24 -14.44
CA SER A 3 2.89 7.89 -13.01
C SER A 3 1.79 8.69 -12.35
N ARG A 4 0.69 8.02 -11.96
CA ARG A 4 -0.42 8.65 -11.25
C ARG A 4 -0.43 8.18 -9.80
N THR A 5 -0.49 9.12 -8.87
CA THR A 5 -0.65 8.83 -7.44
C THR A 5 -2.10 8.50 -7.15
N PHE A 6 -2.34 7.34 -6.53
CA PHE A 6 -3.67 6.93 -6.07
C PHE A 6 -3.67 6.82 -4.54
N THR A 7 -4.77 7.26 -3.94
CA THR A 7 -5.05 6.96 -2.53
C THR A 7 -5.59 5.54 -2.40
N ILE A 8 -5.42 4.94 -1.21
CA ILE A 8 -5.98 3.61 -0.91
C ILE A 8 -7.50 3.58 -1.12
N GLN A 9 -8.20 4.64 -0.75
CA GLN A 9 -9.64 4.73 -0.94
C GLN A 9 -10.04 4.66 -2.43
N GLN A 10 -9.32 5.34 -3.32
CA GLN A 10 -9.58 5.29 -4.76
C GLN A 10 -9.37 3.89 -5.34
N ILE A 11 -8.36 3.16 -4.84
CA ILE A 11 -8.08 1.79 -5.28
C ILE A 11 -9.27 0.87 -4.95
N TYR A 12 -9.87 1.02 -3.76
CA TYR A 12 -10.95 0.14 -3.30
C TYR A 12 -12.36 0.59 -3.74
N GLN A 13 -12.59 1.87 -4.02
CA GLN A 13 -13.92 2.40 -4.37
C GLN A 13 -14.17 2.45 -5.89
N ASP A 14 -13.13 2.57 -6.71
CA ASP A 14 -13.32 2.59 -8.16
C ASP A 14 -13.83 1.22 -8.65
N ARG A 15 -14.71 1.23 -9.66
CA ARG A 15 -15.15 0.00 -10.37
C ARG A 15 -14.04 -0.51 -11.29
N ARG A 16 -12.87 -0.83 -10.72
CA ARG A 16 -11.70 -1.37 -11.41
C ARG A 16 -11.49 -2.82 -11.00
N GLN A 17 -11.09 -3.64 -11.97
CA GLN A 17 -10.66 -5.01 -11.71
C GLN A 17 -9.14 -5.09 -11.81
N TYR A 18 -8.49 -5.45 -10.71
CA TYR A 18 -7.07 -5.74 -10.69
C TYR A 18 -6.87 -7.23 -10.99
N ARG A 19 -6.27 -7.55 -12.15
CA ARG A 19 -6.03 -8.93 -12.59
C ARG A 19 -4.55 -9.25 -12.56
N VAL A 20 -4.21 -10.41 -12.01
CA VAL A 20 -2.85 -10.97 -12.01
C VAL A 20 -2.64 -11.74 -13.32
N PRO A 21 -1.67 -11.39 -14.18
CA PRO A 21 -1.38 -12.14 -15.39
C PRO A 21 -0.81 -13.54 -15.09
N PHE A 22 -1.09 -14.51 -15.96
CA PHE A 22 -0.67 -15.91 -15.77
C PHE A 22 0.84 -16.13 -15.75
N TYR A 23 1.61 -15.26 -16.40
CA TYR A 23 3.07 -15.33 -16.44
C TYR A 23 3.75 -14.65 -15.24
N GLN A 24 2.99 -14.16 -14.26
CA GLN A 24 3.55 -13.56 -13.06
C GLN A 24 3.97 -14.64 -12.05
N ARG A 25 5.13 -14.47 -11.42
CA ARG A 25 5.57 -15.35 -10.33
C ARG A 25 4.69 -15.12 -9.09
N PRO A 26 4.36 -16.16 -8.32
CA PRO A 26 3.62 -15.99 -7.09
C PRO A 26 4.44 -15.17 -6.09
N TYR A 27 3.85 -14.10 -5.55
CA TYR A 27 4.43 -13.39 -4.41
C TYR A 27 4.06 -14.16 -3.13
N VAL A 28 5.07 -14.76 -2.50
CA VAL A 28 4.89 -15.47 -1.24
C VAL A 28 5.23 -14.49 -0.12
N TRP A 29 4.21 -13.79 0.37
CA TRP A 29 4.31 -13.05 1.63
C TRP A 29 3.82 -13.96 2.75
N ASN A 30 4.71 -14.24 3.69
CA ASN A 30 4.40 -14.93 4.92
C ASN A 30 4.15 -13.90 6.04
N ARG A 31 3.50 -14.39 7.09
CA ARG A 31 3.08 -13.57 8.23
C ARG A 31 4.28 -13.09 9.05
N ASP A 32 5.29 -13.93 9.20
CA ASP A 32 6.39 -13.72 10.15
C ASP A 32 7.41 -12.70 9.62
N ASP A 33 7.67 -12.69 8.31
CA ASP A 33 8.72 -11.88 7.70
C ASP A 33 8.18 -10.60 7.05
N GLN A 34 7.05 -10.67 6.32
CA GLN A 34 6.58 -9.52 5.52
C GLN A 34 5.40 -8.79 6.16
N TRP A 35 4.46 -9.52 6.77
CA TRP A 35 3.26 -8.86 7.31
C TRP A 35 3.59 -8.00 8.52
N GLY A 36 4.52 -8.44 9.37
CA GLY A 36 4.99 -7.64 10.51
C GLY A 36 5.48 -6.27 10.07
N ARG A 37 6.43 -6.25 9.12
CA ARG A 37 7.00 -5.01 8.58
C ARG A 37 5.96 -4.11 7.90
N LEU A 38 5.08 -4.69 7.09
CA LEU A 38 3.98 -3.94 6.47
C LEU A 38 3.10 -3.27 7.53
N TRP A 39 2.78 -4.01 8.60
CA TRP A 39 1.92 -3.50 9.66
C TRP A 39 2.58 -2.39 10.46
N GLU A 40 3.87 -2.51 10.74
CA GLU A 40 4.66 -1.45 11.36
C GLU A 40 4.62 -0.17 10.50
N ASP A 41 4.88 -0.28 9.19
CA ASP A 41 4.82 0.86 8.28
C ASP A 41 3.42 1.53 8.26
N ILE A 42 2.35 0.73 8.27
CA ILE A 42 0.96 1.24 8.32
C ILE A 42 0.69 1.96 9.65
N ARG A 43 1.10 1.36 10.78
CA ARG A 43 0.90 1.92 12.11
C ARG A 43 1.63 3.25 12.23
N ASP A 44 2.89 3.31 11.83
CA ASP A 44 3.72 4.51 11.94
C ASP A 44 3.11 5.66 11.11
N LYS A 45 2.60 5.37 9.90
CA LYS A 45 1.89 6.37 9.08
C LYS A 45 0.56 6.80 9.70
N ALA A 46 -0.17 5.90 10.36
CA ALA A 46 -1.42 6.22 11.04
C ALA A 46 -1.18 7.09 12.29
N GLU A 47 -0.19 6.74 13.11
CA GLU A 47 0.22 7.52 14.28
C GLU A 47 0.71 8.91 13.89
N ALA A 48 1.55 9.02 12.86
CA ALA A 48 1.99 10.32 12.33
C ALA A 48 0.80 11.21 11.91
N ARG A 49 -0.21 10.62 11.24
CA ARG A 49 -1.43 11.36 10.89
C ARG A 49 -2.25 11.79 12.10
N LEU A 50 -2.35 10.95 13.12
CA LEU A 50 -3.07 11.29 14.36
C LEU A 50 -2.36 12.41 15.13
N LEU A 51 -1.02 12.43 15.11
CA LEU A 51 -0.20 13.47 15.73
C LEU A 51 -0.21 14.79 14.93
N GLY A 52 -0.91 14.84 13.78
CA GLY A 52 -1.02 16.02 12.94
C GLY A 52 0.17 16.26 12.00
N ASP A 53 1.07 15.28 11.89
CA ASP A 53 2.20 15.37 10.97
C ASP A 53 1.72 15.19 9.52
N LYS A 54 2.13 16.11 8.64
CA LYS A 54 1.75 16.03 7.22
C LYS A 54 2.54 14.88 6.61
N ALA A 55 1.83 13.83 6.22
CA ALA A 55 2.39 12.69 5.50
C ALA A 55 3.21 13.19 4.30
N VAL A 56 4.54 13.19 4.44
CA VAL A 56 5.47 13.54 3.36
C VAL A 56 5.41 12.38 2.35
N PRO A 57 4.97 12.62 1.10
CA PRO A 57 5.09 11.61 0.07
C PRO A 57 6.59 11.32 -0.11
N HIS A 58 6.98 10.06 -0.11
CA HIS A 58 8.33 9.71 -0.57
C HIS A 58 8.39 10.08 -2.05
N LEU A 59 9.17 11.12 -2.37
CA LEU A 59 9.48 11.61 -3.72
C LEU A 59 10.32 10.61 -4.49
#